data_AF-G5DY61-F1
#
_entry.id   AF-G5DY61-F1
#
_cell.length_a   1.000
_cell.length_b   1.000
_cell.length_c   1.000
_cell.angle_alpha   90.00
_cell.angle_beta   90.00
_cell.angle_gamma   90.00
#
_symmetry.space_group_name_H-M   'P 1'
#
loop_
_entity.id
_entity.type
_entity.pdbx_description
1 polymer ?
#
loop_
_entity_poly.entity_id
_entity_poly.type
_entity_poly.pdbx_seq_one_letter_code
_entity_poly.pdbx_strand_id
1 'polypeptide(L)'
;FFAVYDGHTGSRVANYCSSHLLEHITDNEDFRAAETPGSTLEPSVENVESGIRTGFLKIDEYMRNFADLRNGMDRSGSTGSVMIQRVNGSLAVSRALGDYDYKCVDGKGPTEQLVSPEPEVYEILRADEDEFIILACGGIWDVMSNEELCEFVKYRLELTDDLENVCNSVVDTCLHKGKRDNMSIVLVCFQA
;
A
#
# COMPACT_ATOMS: atom_id res chain seq x y z
N PHE A 1 3.13 -7.19 9.73
CA PHE A 1 2.60 -6.52 8.53
C PHE A 1 3.22 -5.14 8.45
N PHE A 2 3.66 -4.72 7.26
CA PHE A 2 4.23 -3.40 7.00
C PHE A 2 3.56 -2.84 5.74
N ALA A 3 3.26 -1.55 5.72
CA ALA A 3 2.65 -0.87 4.58
C ALA A 3 3.00 0.62 4.58
N VAL A 4 3.00 1.22 3.39
CA VAL A 4 3.11 2.68 3.18
C VAL A 4 1.87 3.13 2.43
N TYR A 5 1.22 4.18 2.95
CA TYR A 5 0.01 4.76 2.38
C TYR A 5 0.33 6.15 1.86
N ASP A 6 0.31 6.32 0.54
CA ASP A 6 0.52 7.61 -0.11
C ASP A 6 -0.84 8.25 -0.41
N GLY A 7 -1.25 9.17 0.46
CA GLY A 7 -2.54 9.83 0.43
C GLY A 7 -2.54 11.07 -0.46
N HIS A 8 -3.63 11.31 -1.18
CA HIS A 8 -3.82 12.50 -2.00
C HIS A 8 -5.18 13.15 -1.73
N THR A 9 -5.29 14.44 -2.06
CA THR A 9 -6.51 15.27 -1.85
C THR A 9 -7.07 15.29 -0.42
N GLY A 10 -6.24 14.90 0.56
CA GLY A 10 -6.52 14.85 1.99
C GLY A 10 -5.88 13.61 2.63
N SER A 11 -5.70 13.59 3.95
CA SER A 11 -5.03 12.47 4.65
C SER A 11 -6.00 11.43 5.22
N ARG A 12 -7.32 11.64 5.11
CA ARG A 12 -8.32 10.84 5.84
C ARG A 12 -8.30 9.37 5.44
N VAL A 13 -8.32 9.08 4.14
CA VAL A 13 -8.28 7.69 3.64
C VAL A 13 -6.96 7.01 4.03
N ALA A 14 -5.82 7.65 3.81
CA ALA A 14 -4.51 7.09 4.18
C ALA A 14 -4.41 6.81 5.70
N ASN A 15 -4.84 7.76 6.53
CA ASN A 15 -4.86 7.58 7.99
C ASN A 15 -5.79 6.43 8.41
N TYR A 16 -7.00 6.34 7.84
CA TYR A 16 -7.92 5.26 8.16
C TYR A 16 -7.34 3.90 7.77
N CYS A 17 -6.78 3.79 6.56
CA CYS A 17 -6.14 2.57 6.07
C CYS A 17 -4.97 2.15 6.96
N SER A 18 -4.15 3.11 7.42
CA SER A 18 -3.00 2.83 8.29
C SER A 18 -3.37 2.18 9.63
N SER A 19 -4.58 2.41 10.10
CA SER A 19 -5.07 1.84 11.36
C SER A 19 -5.94 0.60 11.19
N HIS A 20 -6.65 0.45 10.05
CA HIS A 20 -7.72 -0.54 9.91
C HIS A 20 -7.54 -1.51 8.72
N LEU A 21 -6.61 -1.29 7.79
CA LEU A 21 -6.52 -2.20 6.63
C LEU A 21 -6.20 -3.64 7.04
N LEU A 22 -5.32 -3.83 8.02
CA LEU A 22 -4.92 -5.17 8.44
C LEU A 22 -6.09 -5.98 9.00
N GLU A 23 -6.91 -5.40 9.88
CA GLU A 23 -8.10 -6.08 10.43
C GLU A 23 -9.11 -6.42 9.33
N HIS A 24 -9.33 -5.52 8.36
CA HIS A 24 -10.20 -5.80 7.22
C HIS A 24 -9.68 -6.97 6.36
N ILE A 25 -8.36 -7.17 6.29
CA ILE A 25 -7.72 -8.30 5.60
C ILE A 25 -7.83 -9.58 6.41
N THR A 26 -7.51 -9.58 7.71
CA THR A 26 -7.39 -10.81 8.50
C THR A 26 -8.71 -11.32 9.06
N ASP A 27 -9.69 -10.43 9.27
CA ASP A 27 -10.92 -10.78 9.97
C ASP A 27 -12.06 -11.17 9.02
N ASN A 28 -11.85 -11.06 7.71
CA ASN A 28 -12.83 -11.47 6.72
C ASN A 28 -12.85 -12.99 6.50
N GLU A 29 -13.99 -13.46 6.01
CA GLU A 29 -14.32 -14.86 5.76
C GLU A 29 -13.37 -15.55 4.80
N ASP A 30 -12.81 -14.86 3.80
CA ASP A 30 -11.93 -15.48 2.81
C ASP A 30 -10.54 -15.76 3.38
N PHE A 31 -10.05 -14.85 4.24
CA PHE A 31 -8.81 -15.06 4.99
C PHE A 31 -9.00 -16.16 6.04
N ARG A 32 -10.16 -16.18 6.72
CA ARG A 32 -10.49 -17.14 7.78
C ARG A 32 -11.07 -18.47 7.29
N ALA A 33 -11.25 -18.67 5.98
CA ALA A 33 -11.96 -19.84 5.44
C ALA A 33 -11.31 -21.20 5.82
N ALA A 34 -10.09 -21.21 6.36
CA ALA A 34 -9.44 -22.38 6.96
C ALA A 34 -9.99 -22.78 8.36
N GLU A 35 -10.80 -21.93 9.00
CA GLU A 35 -11.35 -22.16 10.34
C GLU A 35 -12.60 -23.04 10.32
N THR A 36 -12.42 -24.35 10.15
CA THR A 36 -13.41 -25.30 10.67
C THR A 36 -13.47 -25.16 12.20
N PRO A 37 -14.64 -25.21 12.87
CA PRO A 37 -14.68 -25.10 14.33
C PRO A 37 -13.80 -26.17 15.00
N GLY A 38 -12.71 -25.75 15.66
CA GLY A 38 -11.71 -26.63 16.29
C GLY A 38 -10.41 -26.85 15.50
N SER A 39 -10.27 -26.24 14.33
CA SER A 39 -9.06 -26.24 13.49
C SER A 39 -8.12 -25.08 13.88
N THR A 40 -6.84 -25.38 14.12
CA THR A 40 -5.76 -24.39 14.23
C THR A 40 -4.97 -24.26 12.92
N LEU A 41 -5.58 -24.59 11.77
CA LEU A 41 -4.89 -24.54 10.49
C LEU A 41 -4.61 -23.07 10.11
N GLU A 42 -3.34 -22.80 9.79
CA GLU A 42 -2.93 -21.55 9.15
C GLU A 42 -3.63 -21.42 7.78
N PRO A 43 -3.95 -20.19 7.34
CA PRO A 43 -4.60 -19.96 6.06
C PRO A 43 -3.73 -20.45 4.89
N SER A 44 -4.35 -21.00 3.83
CA SER A 44 -3.62 -21.31 2.60
C SER A 44 -3.21 -20.04 1.87
N VAL A 45 -2.30 -20.17 0.88
CA VAL A 45 -1.91 -19.05 0.01
C VAL A 45 -3.15 -18.44 -0.66
N GLU A 46 -4.07 -19.27 -1.16
CA GLU A 46 -5.31 -18.79 -1.78
C GLU A 46 -6.21 -18.05 -0.78
N ASN A 47 -6.25 -18.48 0.49
CA ASN A 47 -6.97 -17.76 1.53
C ASN A 47 -6.34 -16.40 1.82
N VAL A 48 -5.01 -16.32 1.84
CA VAL A 48 -4.29 -15.06 2.03
C VAL A 48 -4.55 -14.10 0.86
N GLU A 49 -4.40 -14.57 -0.39
CA GLU A 49 -4.66 -13.76 -1.59
C GLU A 49 -6.11 -13.26 -1.65
N SER A 50 -7.08 -14.16 -1.46
CA SER A 50 -8.49 -13.81 -1.46
C SER A 50 -8.84 -12.88 -0.28
N GLY A 51 -8.28 -13.15 0.90
CA GLY A 51 -8.48 -12.33 2.08
C GLY A 51 -7.92 -10.91 1.94
N ILE A 52 -6.76 -10.75 1.31
CA ILE A 52 -6.20 -9.41 0.97
C ILE A 52 -7.14 -8.69 0.01
N ARG A 53 -7.52 -9.33 -1.09
CA ARG A 53 -8.45 -8.75 -2.07
C ARG A 53 -9.76 -8.32 -1.42
N THR A 54 -10.39 -9.20 -0.65
CA THR A 54 -11.65 -8.93 0.04
C THR A 54 -11.51 -7.82 1.07
N GLY A 55 -10.41 -7.79 1.82
CA GLY A 55 -10.13 -6.71 2.78
C GLY A 55 -10.09 -5.33 2.12
N PHE A 56 -9.41 -5.21 0.97
CA PHE A 56 -9.35 -3.96 0.20
C PHE A 56 -10.73 -3.53 -0.34
N LEU A 57 -11.52 -4.46 -0.87
CA LEU A 57 -12.87 -4.12 -1.34
C LEU A 57 -13.79 -3.68 -0.20
N LYS A 58 -13.75 -4.39 0.93
CA LYS A 58 -14.59 -4.10 2.10
C LYS A 58 -14.24 -2.79 2.77
N ILE A 59 -12.96 -2.49 2.95
CA ILE A 59 -12.56 -1.21 3.55
C ILE A 59 -12.91 -0.03 2.63
N ASP A 60 -12.77 -0.19 1.31
CA ASP A 60 -13.16 0.85 0.34
C ASP A 60 -14.66 1.13 0.39
N GLU A 61 -15.48 0.09 0.43
CA GLU A 61 -16.94 0.20 0.58
C GLU A 61 -17.32 0.79 1.95
N TYR A 62 -16.64 0.38 3.02
CA TYR A 62 -16.88 0.89 4.37
C TYR A 62 -16.64 2.41 4.42
N MET A 63 -15.49 2.87 3.94
CA MET A 63 -15.13 4.29 3.91
C MET A 63 -16.06 5.11 3.01
N ARG A 64 -16.64 4.51 1.96
CA ARG A 64 -17.60 5.19 1.07
C ARG A 64 -18.83 5.70 1.82
N ASN A 65 -19.17 5.06 2.94
CA ASN A 65 -20.30 5.43 3.76
C ASN A 65 -20.02 6.57 4.74
N PHE A 66 -18.77 7.03 4.87
CA PHE A 66 -18.44 8.22 5.66
C PHE A 66 -19.14 9.44 5.07
N ALA A 67 -19.86 10.19 5.91
CA ALA A 67 -20.75 11.27 5.46
C ALA A 67 -20.05 12.29 4.56
N ASP A 68 -18.81 12.67 4.87
CA ASP A 68 -18.07 13.68 4.11
C ASP A 68 -17.56 13.16 2.77
N LEU A 69 -17.11 11.89 2.71
CA LEU A 69 -16.70 11.23 1.47
C LEU A 69 -17.92 10.98 0.56
N ARG A 70 -19.04 10.54 1.15
CA ARG A 70 -20.31 10.30 0.44
C ARG A 70 -20.90 11.58 -0.17
N ASN A 71 -20.85 12.69 0.57
CA ASN A 71 -21.40 13.97 0.13
C ASN A 71 -20.41 14.77 -0.72
N GLY A 72 -19.21 14.22 -1.03
CA GLY A 72 -18.19 14.86 -1.85
C GLY A 72 -17.50 16.08 -1.21
N MET A 73 -17.68 16.27 0.10
CA MET A 73 -17.00 17.30 0.90
C MET A 73 -15.53 16.93 1.15
N ASP A 74 -15.24 15.64 1.23
CA ASP A 74 -13.91 15.07 1.28
C ASP A 74 -13.70 14.25 0.00
N ARG A 75 -12.59 14.48 -0.70
CA ARG A 75 -12.23 13.78 -1.95
C ARG A 75 -10.92 13.03 -1.80
N SER A 76 -10.52 12.72 -0.57
CA SER A 76 -9.27 12.02 -0.32
C SER A 76 -9.26 10.62 -0.92
N GLY A 77 -8.08 10.21 -1.33
CA GLY A 77 -7.76 8.85 -1.75
C GLY A 77 -6.40 8.43 -1.20
N SER A 78 -6.08 7.15 -1.30
CA SER A 78 -4.77 6.63 -0.94
C SER A 78 -4.35 5.50 -1.86
N THR A 79 -3.08 5.54 -2.26
CA THR A 79 -2.48 4.57 -3.18
C THR A 79 -1.54 3.60 -2.47
N GLY A 80 -1.45 2.38 -3.03
CA GLY A 80 -0.27 1.50 -2.98
C GLY A 80 0.34 1.47 -4.38
N SER A 81 1.68 1.40 -4.51
CA SER A 81 2.49 1.91 -5.64
C SER A 81 2.04 1.60 -7.10
N VAL A 82 2.38 2.52 -8.04
CA VAL A 82 1.82 2.68 -9.41
C VAL A 82 2.89 3.10 -10.46
N MET A 83 2.66 2.85 -11.77
CA MET A 83 3.29 3.60 -12.88
C MET A 83 2.31 4.00 -14.03
N ILE A 84 2.30 5.33 -14.33
CA ILE A 84 2.00 6.08 -15.58
C ILE A 84 0.54 6.44 -16.02
N GLN A 85 0.36 7.78 -16.07
CA GLN A 85 -0.55 8.73 -16.76
C GLN A 85 -2.06 8.79 -16.48
N ARG A 86 -2.50 10.04 -16.26
CA ARG A 86 -3.64 10.43 -15.43
C ARG A 86 -5.00 9.94 -15.95
N VAL A 87 -5.81 9.37 -15.06
CA VAL A 87 -7.24 9.13 -15.27
C VAL A 87 -7.94 10.48 -15.48
N ASN A 88 -8.55 10.65 -16.65
CA ASN A 88 -9.22 11.87 -17.10
C ASN A 88 -8.37 13.15 -16.98
N GLY A 89 -7.04 13.05 -17.05
CA GLY A 89 -6.14 14.21 -16.92
C GLY A 89 -5.99 14.77 -15.50
N SER A 90 -6.61 14.13 -14.49
CA SER A 90 -6.63 14.63 -13.11
C SER A 90 -5.83 13.73 -12.15
N LEU A 91 -6.18 12.44 -12.05
CA LEU A 91 -5.59 11.53 -11.05
C LEU A 91 -4.47 10.68 -11.64
N ALA A 92 -3.26 10.75 -11.10
CA ALA A 92 -2.07 10.08 -11.66
C ALA A 92 -1.99 8.56 -11.37
N VAL A 93 -3.06 7.98 -10.85
CA VAL A 93 -3.14 6.57 -10.45
C VAL A 93 -4.41 5.91 -11.01
N SER A 94 -4.30 4.64 -11.38
CA SER A 94 -5.41 3.82 -11.88
C SER A 94 -6.05 2.95 -10.78
N ARG A 95 -5.37 2.83 -9.63
CA ARG A 95 -5.84 2.08 -8.48
C ARG A 95 -5.60 2.86 -7.19
N ALA A 96 -6.62 2.92 -6.34
CA ALA A 96 -6.59 3.59 -5.04
C ALA A 96 -7.80 3.19 -4.19
N LEU A 97 -7.62 3.25 -2.87
CA LEU A 97 -8.72 3.31 -1.91
C LEU A 97 -9.24 4.76 -1.84
N GLY A 98 -10.54 4.95 -1.60
CA GLY A 98 -11.16 6.28 -1.68
C GLY A 98 -11.48 6.69 -3.12
N ASP A 99 -11.24 7.94 -3.50
CA ASP A 99 -11.46 8.45 -4.87
C ASP A 99 -12.86 8.19 -5.43
N TYR A 100 -13.90 8.30 -4.60
CA TYR A 100 -15.24 7.84 -4.96
C TYR A 100 -15.87 8.57 -6.15
N ASP A 101 -15.44 9.80 -6.45
CA ASP A 101 -15.83 10.52 -7.66
C ASP A 101 -15.50 9.73 -8.95
N TYR A 102 -14.48 8.86 -8.90
CA TYR A 102 -14.05 7.98 -9.99
C TYR A 102 -14.69 6.59 -9.95
N LYS A 103 -15.53 6.32 -8.93
CA LYS A 103 -16.15 5.01 -8.65
C LYS A 103 -17.68 5.02 -8.78
N CYS A 104 -18.20 5.89 -9.64
CA CYS A 104 -19.63 6.12 -9.85
C CYS A 104 -20.09 5.79 -11.30
N VAL A 105 -19.41 4.87 -11.99
CA VAL A 105 -19.83 4.42 -13.33
C VAL A 105 -20.98 3.44 -13.20
N ASP A 106 -22.16 3.82 -13.70
CA ASP A 106 -23.36 2.99 -13.67
C ASP A 106 -23.15 1.66 -14.43
N GLY A 107 -23.66 0.56 -13.85
CA GLY A 107 -23.59 -0.77 -14.45
C GLY A 107 -22.20 -1.43 -14.40
N LYS A 108 -21.25 -0.88 -13.65
CA LYS A 108 -19.90 -1.43 -13.44
C LYS A 108 -19.71 -1.92 -12.01
N GLY A 109 -19.04 -3.06 -11.84
CA GLY A 109 -18.65 -3.56 -10.52
C GLY A 109 -17.58 -2.66 -9.84
N PRO A 110 -17.28 -2.89 -8.54
CA PRO A 110 -16.30 -2.08 -7.81
C PRO A 110 -14.90 -2.04 -8.44
N THR A 111 -14.48 -3.13 -9.08
CA THR A 111 -13.15 -3.25 -9.72
C THR A 111 -13.13 -2.82 -11.19
N GLU A 112 -14.29 -2.48 -11.76
CA GLU A 112 -14.44 -2.05 -13.15
C GLU A 112 -14.70 -0.53 -13.28
N GLN A 113 -14.46 0.20 -12.20
CA GLN A 113 -14.56 1.66 -12.13
C GLN A 113 -13.37 2.33 -12.82
N LEU A 114 -13.39 3.66 -12.95
CA LEU A 114 -12.25 4.41 -13.51
C LEU A 114 -11.00 4.30 -12.63
N VAL A 115 -11.20 4.12 -11.32
CA VAL A 115 -10.16 3.83 -10.34
C VAL A 115 -10.59 2.58 -9.57
N SER A 116 -9.76 1.54 -9.60
CA SER A 116 -10.09 0.27 -8.92
C SER A 116 -9.48 0.22 -7.51
N PRO A 117 -10.22 -0.25 -6.48
CA PRO A 117 -9.64 -0.56 -5.17
C PRO A 117 -8.94 -1.93 -5.11
N GLU A 118 -8.96 -2.71 -6.20
CA GLU A 118 -8.43 -4.08 -6.23
C GLU A 118 -6.90 -4.11 -6.10
N PRO A 119 -6.35 -4.82 -5.10
CA PRO A 119 -4.91 -4.96 -4.95
C PRO A 119 -4.35 -5.99 -5.93
N GLU A 120 -3.03 -5.94 -6.11
CA GLU A 120 -2.28 -7.01 -6.77
C GLU A 120 -1.45 -7.73 -5.71
N VAL A 121 -1.51 -9.06 -5.71
CA VAL A 121 -0.88 -9.89 -4.69
C VAL A 121 0.09 -10.84 -5.37
N TYR A 122 1.29 -10.92 -4.81
CA TYR A 122 2.36 -11.80 -5.27
C TYR A 122 2.85 -12.63 -4.08
N GLU A 123 2.87 -13.95 -4.25
CA GLU A 123 3.56 -14.85 -3.34
C GLU A 123 5.03 -14.96 -3.76
N ILE A 124 5.93 -14.68 -2.81
CA ILE A 124 7.36 -14.95 -2.96
C ILE A 124 7.75 -15.83 -1.78
N LEU A 125 8.22 -17.04 -2.09
CA LEU A 125 8.73 -17.95 -1.07
C LEU A 125 10.00 -17.35 -0.45
N ARG A 126 10.06 -17.32 0.88
CA ARG A 126 11.24 -16.90 1.62
C ARG A 126 12.44 -17.76 1.23
N ALA A 127 13.56 -17.10 1.01
CA ALA A 127 14.86 -17.69 0.78
C ALA A 127 15.82 -17.33 1.93
N ASP A 128 16.82 -18.19 2.15
CA ASP A 128 17.87 -17.92 3.15
C ASP A 128 18.75 -16.73 2.71
N GLU A 129 18.77 -16.43 1.41
CA GLU A 129 19.48 -15.30 0.82
C GLU A 129 18.69 -13.98 0.88
N ASP A 130 17.47 -13.96 1.43
CA ASP A 130 16.69 -12.72 1.55
C ASP A 130 17.38 -11.75 2.52
N GLU A 131 17.81 -10.59 2.02
CA GLU A 131 18.53 -9.59 2.83
C GLU A 131 17.58 -8.59 3.50
N PHE A 132 16.73 -7.94 2.72
CA PHE A 132 15.77 -6.94 3.21
C PHE A 132 14.65 -6.65 2.21
N ILE A 133 13.59 -6.01 2.68
CA ILE A 133 12.50 -5.44 1.88
C ILE A 133 12.47 -3.92 2.11
N ILE A 134 12.23 -3.17 1.02
CA ILE A 134 11.99 -1.73 1.04
C ILE A 134 10.56 -1.46 0.58
N LEU A 135 9.78 -0.75 1.39
CA LEU A 135 8.50 -0.16 1.01
C LEU A 135 8.65 1.35 1.04
N ALA A 136 8.25 2.05 -0.03
CA ALA A 136 8.29 3.50 -0.06
C ALA A 136 7.19 4.08 -0.96
N CYS A 137 6.84 5.35 -0.73
CA CYS A 137 5.90 6.09 -1.57
C CYS A 137 6.57 6.70 -2.81
N GLY A 138 5.77 7.30 -3.71
CA GLY A 138 6.28 7.98 -4.92
C GLY A 138 7.32 9.06 -4.61
N GLY A 139 7.23 9.64 -3.41
CA GLY A 139 8.29 10.36 -2.70
C GLY A 139 9.73 9.92 -3.04
N ILE A 140 10.02 8.65 -2.82
CA ILE A 140 11.36 8.07 -2.96
C ILE A 140 11.60 7.61 -4.41
N TRP A 141 10.64 6.87 -4.97
CA TRP A 141 10.76 6.23 -6.27
C TRP A 141 10.83 7.21 -7.45
N ASP A 142 10.34 8.44 -7.28
CA ASP A 142 10.44 9.48 -8.32
C ASP A 142 11.87 9.94 -8.60
N VAL A 143 12.81 9.70 -7.67
CA VAL A 143 14.20 10.20 -7.76
C VAL A 143 15.28 9.11 -7.57
N MET A 144 14.88 7.89 -7.24
CA MET A 144 15.76 6.74 -7.10
C MET A 144 15.16 5.52 -7.81
N SER A 145 15.96 4.85 -8.65
CA SER A 145 15.55 3.56 -9.23
C SER A 145 15.59 2.44 -8.18
N ASN A 146 15.03 1.28 -8.53
CA ASN A 146 15.11 0.07 -7.70
C ASN A 146 16.55 -0.30 -7.36
N GLU A 147 17.43 -0.31 -8.36
CA GLU A 147 18.84 -0.66 -8.24
C GLU A 147 19.60 0.39 -7.42
N GLU A 148 19.41 1.68 -7.73
CA GLU A 148 20.08 2.77 -6.98
C GLU A 148 19.73 2.73 -5.50
N LEU A 149 18.46 2.52 -5.16
CA LEU A 149 18.01 2.47 -3.77
C LEU A 149 18.49 1.21 -3.06
N CYS A 150 18.46 0.05 -3.73
CA CYS A 150 18.95 -1.20 -3.17
C CYS A 150 20.45 -1.14 -2.87
N GLU A 151 21.26 -0.65 -3.82
CA GLU A 151 22.71 -0.46 -3.63
C GLU A 151 23.01 0.54 -2.51
N PHE A 152 22.26 1.64 -2.46
CA PHE A 152 22.42 2.64 -1.40
C PHE A 152 22.11 2.05 -0.02
N VAL A 153 20.99 1.34 0.13
CA VAL A 153 20.61 0.72 1.41
C VAL A 153 21.63 -0.34 1.84
N LYS A 154 22.09 -1.19 0.91
CA LYS A 154 23.18 -2.15 1.17
C LYS A 154 24.42 -1.47 1.72
N TYR A 155 24.90 -0.43 1.02
CA TYR A 155 26.05 0.34 1.46
C TYR A 155 25.86 0.97 2.84
N ARG A 156 24.66 1.49 3.15
CA ARG A 156 24.37 2.07 4.47
C ARG A 156 24.34 1.02 5.58
N LEU A 157 23.80 -0.17 5.31
CA LEU A 157 23.74 -1.29 6.25
C LEU A 157 25.13 -1.87 6.58
N GLU A 158 26.11 -1.74 5.68
CA GLU A 158 27.52 -2.07 5.98
C GLU A 158 28.16 -1.12 7.01
N LEU A 159 27.59 0.08 7.18
CA LEU A 159 28.15 1.12 8.06
C LEU A 159 27.44 1.23 9.41
N THR A 160 26.18 0.81 9.50
CA THR A 160 25.35 0.96 10.70
C THR A 160 24.22 -0.06 10.72
N ASP A 161 23.89 -0.56 11.91
CA ASP A 161 22.73 -1.41 12.19
C ASP A 161 21.47 -0.61 12.58
N ASP A 162 21.62 0.70 12.82
CA ASP A 162 20.51 1.62 13.04
C ASP A 162 19.67 1.83 11.75
N LEU A 163 18.59 1.06 11.63
CA LEU A 163 17.68 1.12 10.48
C LEU A 163 16.97 2.47 10.35
N GLU A 164 16.71 3.17 11.45
CA GLU A 164 16.11 4.51 11.41
C GLU A 164 17.10 5.50 10.75
N ASN A 165 18.39 5.40 11.08
CA ASN A 165 19.43 6.18 10.42
C ASN A 165 19.52 5.87 8.92
N VAL A 166 19.43 4.60 8.52
CA VAL A 166 19.42 4.21 7.11
C VAL A 166 18.23 4.82 6.38
N CYS A 167 17.03 4.70 6.94
CA CYS A 167 15.81 5.32 6.39
C CYS A 167 15.93 6.84 6.28
N ASN A 168 16.41 7.52 7.33
CA ASN A 168 16.65 8.97 7.31
C ASN A 168 17.65 9.37 6.22
N SER A 169 18.70 8.58 6.02
CA SER A 169 19.69 8.80 4.96
C SER A 169 19.08 8.71 3.56
N VAL A 170 18.15 7.79 3.34
CA VAL A 170 17.41 7.68 2.07
C VAL A 170 16.54 8.91 1.84
N VAL A 171 15.77 9.32 2.86
CA VAL A 171 14.89 10.50 2.78
C VAL A 171 15.69 11.77 2.50
N ASP A 172 16.78 11.99 3.23
CA ASP A 172 17.67 13.13 3.02
C ASP A 172 18.28 13.10 1.62
N THR A 173 18.70 11.93 1.13
CA THR A 173 19.25 11.80 -0.23
C THR A 173 18.22 12.17 -1.30
N CYS A 174 16.97 11.74 -1.13
CA CYS A 174 15.87 12.10 -2.04
C CYS A 174 15.56 13.60 -2.01
N LEU A 175 15.62 14.22 -0.81
CA LEU A 175 15.50 15.67 -0.65
C LEU A 175 16.63 16.41 -1.40
N HIS A 176 17.88 15.97 -1.27
CA HIS A 176 19.02 16.54 -1.98
C HIS A 176 18.95 16.35 -3.51
N LYS A 177 18.34 15.24 -3.97
CA LYS A 177 18.00 15.01 -5.38
C LYS A 177 16.84 15.91 -5.89
N GLY A 178 16.25 16.73 -5.01
CA GLY A 178 15.29 17.77 -5.37
C GLY A 178 13.83 17.38 -5.20
N LYS A 179 13.52 16.25 -4.54
CA LYS A 179 12.14 15.87 -4.24
C LYS A 179 11.52 16.87 -3.26
N ARG A 180 10.24 17.21 -3.48
CA ARG A 180 9.48 18.19 -2.68
C ARG A 180 8.14 17.65 -2.17
N ASP A 181 7.95 16.35 -2.27
CA ASP A 181 6.73 15.65 -1.89
C ASP A 181 6.87 15.04 -0.49
N ASN A 182 5.79 14.44 0.01
CA ASN A 182 5.89 13.56 1.16
C ASN A 182 6.76 12.33 0.83
N MET A 183 7.54 11.90 1.81
CA MET A 183 8.47 10.78 1.70
C MET A 183 8.31 9.89 2.92
N SER A 184 7.96 8.64 2.67
CA SER A 184 7.82 7.59 3.68
C SER A 184 8.55 6.36 3.17
N ILE A 185 9.33 5.73 4.04
CA ILE A 185 10.06 4.50 3.75
C ILE A 185 9.96 3.57 4.97
N VAL A 186 9.82 2.27 4.70
CA VAL A 186 9.97 1.20 5.67
C VAL A 186 11.05 0.26 5.16
N LEU A 187 12.02 -0.03 6.01
CA LEU A 187 13.09 -1.00 5.77
C LEU A 187 12.88 -2.18 6.73
N VAL A 188 12.77 -3.39 6.16
CA VAL A 188 12.64 -4.64 6.93
C VAL A 188 13.85 -5.50 6.61
N CYS A 189 14.75 -5.70 7.56
CA CYS A 189 15.88 -6.60 7.41
C CYS A 189 15.53 -8.00 7.93
N PHE A 190 15.99 -9.02 7.21
CA PHE A 190 15.86 -10.40 7.67
C PHE A 190 17.06 -10.79 8.52
N GLN A 191 16.85 -11.74 9.44
CA GLN A 191 17.96 -12.30 10.21
C GLN A 191 18.75 -13.26 9.31
N ALA A 192 20.06 -13.08 9.30
CA ALA A 192 21.02 -14.01 8.73
C ALA A 192 21.26 -15.22 9.66
#